data_AF-A0A7W1YKH6-F1
#
_entry.id   AF-A0A7W1YKH6-F1
#
_cell.length_a   1.000
_cell.length_b   1.000
_cell.length_c   1.000
_cell.angle_alpha   90.00
_cell.angle_beta   90.00
_cell.angle_gamma   90.00
#
_symmetry.space_group_name_H-M   'P 1'
#
loop_
_entity.id
_entity.type
_entity.pdbx_description
1 polymer ?
#
loop_
_entity_poly.entity_id
_entity_poly.type
_entity_poly.pdbx_seq_one_letter_code
_entity_poly.pdbx_strand_id
1 'polypeptide(L)'
;MSAYDPEAQDEERPLAVLAGQVLRLTRATYADRQRRMGLFQRVAQRLRQPAWMRATPDDQLRLVYQDQWPLRKRGRVHWGHIIQANTLLFAPGPHDHPAAVLWSPDEWYDDHLDELARIASSLYALKGEQTGDAELQRFADLLADERTRKMRLAIPRALTGGRAVFYTTVMVHRRELPVPWLKTPFFPLLTPHADGVATMLMPARDWPDALRRLWVAVGD
;
A
#
# COMPACT_ATOMS: atom_id res chain seq x y z
N MET A 1 4.20 19.76 -26.46
CA MET A 1 5.62 19.37 -26.35
C MET A 1 6.14 19.89 -25.02
N SER A 2 6.08 19.07 -23.98
CA SER A 2 6.65 19.42 -22.66
C SER A 2 8.15 19.22 -22.75
N ALA A 3 8.92 20.24 -22.37
CA ALA A 3 10.37 20.17 -22.32
C ALA A 3 10.80 19.06 -21.34
N TYR A 4 11.71 18.20 -21.79
CA TYR A 4 12.45 17.27 -20.94
C TYR A 4 13.35 18.11 -20.04
N ASP A 5 13.06 18.14 -18.75
CA ASP A 5 13.86 18.79 -17.73
C ASP A 5 14.74 17.74 -17.02
N PRO A 6 16.04 17.67 -17.34
CA PRO A 6 16.94 16.70 -16.75
C PRO A 6 17.25 16.97 -15.26
N GLU A 7 17.01 18.18 -14.74
CA GLU A 7 17.29 18.52 -13.34
C GLU A 7 16.23 17.94 -12.38
N ALA A 8 14.98 17.83 -12.81
CA ALA A 8 13.91 17.19 -12.02
C ALA A 8 14.18 15.70 -11.75
N GLN A 9 14.91 15.00 -12.64
CA GLN A 9 15.28 13.59 -12.44
C GLN A 9 16.41 13.41 -11.41
N ASP A 10 17.22 14.44 -11.17
CA ASP A 10 18.36 14.35 -10.26
C ASP A 10 17.97 14.69 -8.81
N GLU A 11 16.88 15.44 -8.58
CA GLU A 11 16.29 15.64 -7.24
C GLU A 11 15.41 14.46 -6.77
N GLU A 12 14.79 13.71 -7.69
CA GLU A 12 13.97 12.53 -7.36
C GLU A 12 14.84 11.30 -6.99
N ARG A 13 16.05 11.19 -7.55
CA ARG A 13 17.01 10.12 -7.24
C ARG A 13 17.39 10.01 -5.76
N PRO A 14 17.72 11.11 -5.05
CA PRO A 14 17.96 11.11 -3.61
C PRO A 14 16.80 10.50 -2.80
N LEU A 15 15.55 10.83 -3.16
CA LEU A 15 14.38 10.32 -2.45
C LEU A 15 14.20 8.81 -2.70
N ALA A 16 14.37 8.35 -3.94
CA ALA A 16 14.25 6.94 -4.30
C ALA A 16 15.31 6.06 -3.59
N VAL A 17 16.57 6.51 -3.60
CA VAL A 17 17.68 5.83 -2.90
C VAL A 17 17.42 5.81 -1.38
N LEU A 18 16.98 6.94 -0.81
CA LEU A 18 16.64 7.03 0.60
C LEU A 18 15.47 6.10 0.95
N ALA A 19 14.42 6.06 0.12
CA ALA A 19 13.25 5.21 0.31
C ALA A 19 13.65 3.72 0.34
N GLY A 20 14.52 3.27 -0.58
CA GLY A 20 14.98 1.89 -0.59
C GLY A 20 15.83 1.53 0.62
N GLN A 21 16.75 2.42 1.05
CA GLN A 21 17.51 2.23 2.29
C GLN A 21 16.59 2.14 3.52
N VAL A 22 15.60 3.02 3.60
CA VAL A 22 14.62 3.05 4.68
C VAL A 22 13.74 1.79 4.68
N LEU A 23 13.34 1.26 3.54
CA LEU A 23 12.57 0.02 3.47
C LEU A 23 13.40 -1.19 3.93
N ARG A 24 14.66 -1.29 3.51
CA ARG A 24 15.59 -2.34 3.97
C ARG A 24 15.78 -2.29 5.49
N LEU A 25 15.97 -1.09 6.06
CA LEU A 25 16.01 -0.91 7.52
C LEU A 25 14.70 -1.31 8.19
N THR A 26 13.56 -1.01 7.55
CA THR A 26 12.23 -1.37 8.06
C THR A 26 12.06 -2.89 8.11
N ARG A 27 12.47 -3.61 7.06
CA ARG A 27 12.48 -5.09 7.04
C ARG A 27 13.34 -5.67 8.14
N ALA A 28 14.58 -5.19 8.30
CA ALA A 28 15.50 -5.66 9.32
C ALA A 28 14.95 -5.45 10.75
N THR A 29 14.46 -4.24 11.03
CA THR A 29 13.86 -3.87 12.32
C THR A 29 12.60 -4.72 12.60
N TYR A 30 11.75 -4.90 11.59
CA TYR A 30 10.52 -5.65 11.76
C TYR A 30 10.77 -7.15 11.93
N ALA A 31 11.76 -7.73 11.25
CA ALA A 31 12.12 -9.14 11.40
C ALA A 31 12.58 -9.47 12.83
N ASP A 32 13.31 -8.57 13.51
CA ASP A 32 13.61 -8.73 14.94
C ASP A 32 12.34 -8.69 15.80
N ARG A 33 11.42 -7.75 15.54
CA ARG A 33 10.12 -7.67 16.24
C ARG A 33 9.26 -8.92 16.02
N GLN A 34 9.19 -9.42 14.79
CA GLN A 34 8.45 -10.64 14.46
C GLN A 34 8.95 -11.84 15.27
N ARG A 35 10.26 -11.99 15.45
CA ARG A 35 10.86 -13.05 16.26
C ARG A 35 10.41 -12.98 17.72
N ARG A 36 10.36 -11.76 18.29
CA ARG A 36 9.95 -11.51 19.69
C ARG A 36 8.43 -11.48 19.92
N MET A 37 7.63 -11.45 18.86
CA MET A 37 6.18 -11.29 18.96
C MET A 37 5.51 -12.54 19.56
N GLY A 38 4.83 -12.37 20.70
CA GLY A 38 4.11 -13.43 21.42
C GLY A 38 2.58 -13.25 21.40
N LEU A 39 1.90 -14.08 22.21
CA LEU A 39 0.44 -14.12 22.30
C LEU A 39 -0.16 -12.83 22.88
N PHE A 40 0.51 -12.18 23.84
CA PHE A 40 0.04 -10.91 24.38
C PHE A 40 -0.05 -9.83 23.30
N GLN A 41 1.00 -9.70 22.48
CA GLN A 41 1.01 -8.79 21.34
C GLN A 41 -0.09 -9.15 20.34
N ARG A 42 -0.35 -10.43 20.07
CA ARG A 42 -1.48 -10.86 19.21
C ARG A 42 -2.81 -10.25 19.64
N VAL A 43 -3.09 -10.22 20.94
CA VAL A 43 -4.35 -9.69 21.48
C VAL A 43 -4.34 -8.16 21.47
N ALA A 44 -3.29 -7.53 22.01
CA ALA A 44 -3.19 -6.07 22.14
C ALA A 44 -3.18 -5.34 20.79
N GLN A 45 -2.68 -6.00 19.74
CA GLN A 45 -2.49 -5.41 18.41
C GLN A 45 -3.62 -5.71 17.43
N ARG A 46 -4.70 -6.34 17.89
CA ARG A 46 -5.81 -6.75 17.03
C ARG A 46 -6.64 -5.54 16.59
N LEU A 47 -6.70 -5.34 15.28
CA LEU A 47 -7.65 -4.42 14.64
C LEU A 47 -9.06 -4.99 14.78
N ARG A 48 -10.01 -4.11 15.12
CA ARG A 48 -11.42 -4.48 15.23
C ARG A 48 -12.08 -4.29 13.87
N GLN A 49 -12.78 -5.32 13.42
CA GLN A 49 -13.55 -5.23 12.18
C GLN A 49 -14.66 -4.17 12.33
N PRO A 50 -14.77 -3.20 11.40
CA PRO A 50 -15.86 -2.22 11.39
C PRO A 50 -17.23 -2.90 11.32
N ALA A 51 -18.22 -2.31 11.98
CA ALA A 51 -19.57 -2.88 12.05
C ALA A 51 -20.23 -3.02 10.66
N TRP A 52 -19.98 -2.09 9.74
CA TRP A 52 -20.54 -2.11 8.39
C TRP A 52 -20.12 -3.34 7.59
N MET A 53 -18.93 -3.91 7.84
CA MET A 53 -18.48 -5.14 7.16
C MET A 53 -19.29 -6.38 7.55
N ARG A 54 -20.13 -6.29 8.60
CA ARG A 54 -21.08 -7.37 8.92
C ARG A 54 -22.19 -7.46 7.88
N ALA A 55 -22.54 -6.35 7.24
CA ALA A 55 -23.56 -6.30 6.20
C ALA A 55 -23.03 -6.70 4.80
N THR A 56 -21.71 -6.84 4.64
CA THR A 56 -21.06 -7.20 3.37
C THR A 56 -20.19 -8.44 3.57
N PRO A 57 -20.79 -9.63 3.73
CA PRO A 57 -20.05 -10.82 4.13
C PRO A 57 -19.01 -11.27 3.10
N ASP A 58 -19.23 -11.02 1.81
CA ASP A 58 -18.35 -11.43 0.71
C ASP A 58 -17.23 -10.42 0.41
N ASP A 59 -17.14 -9.35 1.21
CA ASP A 59 -16.13 -8.33 1.04
C ASP A 59 -14.72 -8.85 1.37
N GLN A 60 -13.84 -8.87 0.37
CA GLN A 60 -12.49 -9.39 0.50
C GLN A 60 -11.65 -8.64 1.55
N LEU A 61 -12.03 -7.41 1.91
CA LEU A 61 -11.33 -6.65 2.96
C LEU A 61 -11.47 -7.30 4.35
N ARG A 62 -12.46 -8.19 4.54
CA ARG A 62 -12.60 -9.00 5.76
C ARG A 62 -11.43 -9.94 5.99
N LEU A 63 -10.76 -10.40 4.93
CA LEU A 63 -9.60 -11.29 5.01
C LEU A 63 -8.48 -10.64 5.82
N VAL A 64 -8.32 -9.32 5.74
CA VAL A 64 -7.34 -8.59 6.55
C VAL A 64 -7.58 -8.82 8.03
N TYR A 65 -8.83 -8.82 8.50
CA TYR A 65 -9.14 -8.97 9.93
C TYR A 65 -9.00 -10.41 10.43
N GLN A 66 -9.15 -11.38 9.54
CA GLN A 66 -8.94 -12.80 9.81
C GLN A 66 -7.43 -13.13 9.85
N ASP A 67 -6.68 -12.59 8.89
CA ASP A 67 -5.27 -12.92 8.65
C ASP A 67 -4.28 -11.95 9.31
N GLN A 68 -4.75 -11.02 10.17
CA GLN A 68 -3.88 -10.06 10.86
C GLN A 68 -2.69 -10.73 11.57
N TRP A 69 -2.93 -11.86 12.22
CA TRP A 69 -1.88 -12.55 12.96
C TRP A 69 -0.86 -13.24 12.03
N PRO A 70 -1.27 -14.06 11.04
CA PRO A 70 -0.37 -14.53 9.99
C PRO A 70 0.43 -13.40 9.32
N LEU A 71 -0.22 -12.30 8.94
CA LEU A 71 0.44 -11.14 8.33
C LEU A 71 1.47 -10.51 9.25
N ARG A 72 1.12 -10.30 10.52
CA ARG A 72 2.07 -9.73 11.48
C ARG A 72 3.24 -10.65 11.75
N LYS A 73 2.97 -11.94 12.01
CA LYS A 73 4.00 -12.90 12.46
C LYS A 73 4.89 -13.41 11.33
N ARG A 74 4.38 -13.50 10.10
CA ARG A 74 5.08 -14.14 8.96
C ARG A 74 5.07 -13.31 7.68
N GLY A 75 4.27 -12.25 7.60
CA GLY A 75 4.19 -11.40 6.42
C GLY A 75 5.50 -10.69 6.12
N ARG A 76 5.64 -10.24 4.88
CA ARG A 76 6.79 -9.50 4.36
C ARG A 76 6.46 -8.02 4.24
N VAL A 77 7.48 -7.18 4.36
CA VAL A 77 7.33 -5.73 4.23
C VAL A 77 7.65 -5.31 2.80
N HIS A 78 6.73 -4.64 2.13
CA HIS A 78 6.92 -4.04 0.81
C HIS A 78 6.43 -2.60 0.79
N TRP A 79 6.87 -1.81 -0.17
CA TRP A 79 6.21 -0.53 -0.45
C TRP A 79 4.80 -0.75 -0.96
N GLY A 80 3.87 0.05 -0.45
CA GLY A 80 2.57 0.30 -1.03
C GLY A 80 2.53 1.71 -1.62
N HIS A 81 1.95 1.87 -2.81
CA HIS A 81 1.67 3.17 -3.40
C HIS A 81 0.17 3.31 -3.71
N ILE A 82 -0.46 4.40 -3.29
CA ILE A 82 -1.89 4.66 -3.50
C ILE A 82 -2.15 4.89 -4.99
N ILE A 83 -3.21 4.24 -5.49
CA ILE A 83 -3.83 4.51 -6.78
C ILE A 83 -5.02 5.43 -6.59
N GLN A 84 -5.89 5.05 -5.65
CA GLN A 84 -7.11 5.79 -5.33
C GLN A 84 -7.42 5.61 -3.85
N ALA A 85 -7.74 6.70 -3.17
CA ALA A 85 -8.14 6.70 -1.78
C ALA A 85 -9.30 7.68 -1.59
N ASN A 86 -10.13 7.44 -0.57
CA ASN A 86 -11.15 8.39 -0.19
C ASN A 86 -10.48 9.71 0.24
N THR A 87 -10.93 10.85 -0.30
CA THR A 87 -10.35 12.17 -0.03
C THR A 87 -10.36 12.53 1.46
N LEU A 88 -11.31 12.00 2.23
CA LEU A 88 -11.36 12.19 3.67
C LEU A 88 -10.11 11.66 4.38
N LEU A 89 -9.40 10.68 3.81
CA LEU A 89 -8.16 10.15 4.41
C LEU A 89 -7.01 11.16 4.44
N PHE A 90 -7.05 12.23 3.64
CA PHE A 90 -5.97 13.23 3.54
C PHE A 90 -6.15 14.44 4.47
N ALA A 91 -7.23 14.46 5.26
CA ALA A 91 -7.49 15.51 6.24
C ALA A 91 -7.81 14.89 7.62
N PRO A 92 -7.67 15.65 8.72
CA PRO A 92 -8.11 15.20 10.04
C PRO A 92 -9.57 14.72 10.02
N GLY A 93 -9.84 13.57 10.62
CA GLY A 93 -11.18 12.99 10.66
C GLY A 93 -11.25 11.72 11.51
N PRO A 94 -12.45 11.27 11.89
CA PRO A 94 -12.62 10.16 12.83
C PRO A 94 -12.73 8.78 12.16
N HIS A 95 -12.83 8.71 10.83
CA HIS A 95 -13.23 7.51 10.12
C HIS A 95 -12.10 6.86 9.33
N ASP A 96 -11.91 5.56 9.53
CA ASP A 96 -11.07 4.72 8.70
C ASP A 96 -11.74 4.45 7.35
N HIS A 97 -10.97 4.44 6.27
CA HIS A 97 -11.49 4.19 4.92
C HIS A 97 -10.58 3.25 4.12
N PRO A 98 -11.15 2.51 3.15
CA PRO A 98 -10.35 1.74 2.22
C PRO A 98 -9.54 2.64 1.28
N ALA A 99 -8.40 2.13 0.83
CA ALA A 99 -7.60 2.69 -0.25
C ALA A 99 -7.16 1.57 -1.21
N ALA A 100 -7.17 1.85 -2.50
CA ALA A 100 -6.56 1.04 -3.53
C ALA A 100 -5.07 1.35 -3.62
N VAL A 101 -4.23 0.33 -3.51
CA VAL A 101 -2.77 0.47 -3.55
C VAL A 101 -2.13 -0.56 -4.48
N LEU A 102 -0.97 -0.19 -5.02
CA LEU A 102 -0.03 -1.09 -5.67
C LEU A 102 1.04 -1.56 -4.70
N TRP A 103 1.54 -2.77 -4.91
CA TRP A 103 2.78 -3.25 -4.30
C TRP A 103 3.43 -4.32 -5.18
N SER A 104 4.71 -4.58 -4.94
CA SER A 104 5.46 -5.61 -5.64
C SER A 104 6.30 -6.45 -4.68
N PRO A 105 6.44 -7.77 -4.90
CA PRO A 105 7.43 -8.60 -4.23
C PRO A 105 8.83 -8.50 -4.87
N ASP A 106 8.97 -7.82 -6.00
CA ASP A 106 10.24 -7.62 -6.70
C ASP A 106 11.02 -6.49 -6.01
N GLU A 107 12.16 -6.83 -5.41
CA GLU A 107 13.00 -5.91 -4.64
C GLU A 107 13.55 -4.75 -5.48
N TRP A 108 13.51 -4.84 -6.81
CA TRP A 108 13.82 -3.71 -7.68
C TRP A 108 12.97 -2.47 -7.34
N TYR A 109 11.69 -2.64 -6.98
CA TYR A 109 10.81 -1.53 -6.60
C TYR A 109 11.14 -0.92 -5.22
N ASP A 110 12.08 -1.48 -4.46
CA ASP A 110 12.52 -0.87 -3.21
C ASP A 110 13.19 0.49 -3.47
N ASP A 111 14.01 0.55 -4.52
CA ASP A 111 14.77 1.72 -4.94
C ASP A 111 14.09 2.45 -6.14
N HIS A 112 12.91 2.02 -6.59
CA HIS A 112 12.17 2.56 -7.74
C HIS A 112 10.69 2.83 -7.38
N LEU A 113 10.47 3.62 -6.32
CA LEU A 113 9.13 3.97 -5.85
C LEU A 113 8.37 4.88 -6.83
N ASP A 114 9.11 5.71 -7.57
CA ASP A 114 8.66 6.52 -8.70
C ASP A 114 7.99 5.67 -9.78
N GLU A 115 8.49 4.47 -10.06
CA GLU A 115 7.89 3.57 -11.03
C GLU A 115 6.57 2.97 -10.52
N LEU A 116 6.44 2.69 -9.21
CA LEU A 116 5.13 2.38 -8.62
C LEU A 116 4.17 3.57 -8.75
N ALA A 117 4.65 4.81 -8.56
CA ALA A 117 3.85 6.02 -8.71
C ALA A 117 3.38 6.22 -10.17
N ARG A 118 4.26 5.97 -11.14
CA ARG A 118 3.94 6.04 -12.58
C ARG A 118 2.88 5.01 -12.98
N ILE A 119 2.99 3.78 -12.48
CA ILE A 119 1.99 2.72 -12.73
C ILE A 119 0.66 3.10 -12.05
N ALA A 120 0.70 3.60 -10.81
CA ALA A 120 -0.50 4.04 -10.10
C ALA A 120 -1.23 5.16 -10.85
N SER A 121 -0.48 6.14 -11.36
CA SER A 121 -1.01 7.25 -12.17
C SER A 121 -1.62 6.75 -13.48
N SER A 122 -0.93 5.83 -14.16
CA SER A 122 -1.45 5.19 -15.39
C SER A 122 -2.77 4.47 -15.15
N LEU A 123 -2.88 3.72 -14.04
CA LEU A 123 -4.13 3.02 -13.69
C LEU A 123 -5.24 3.99 -13.32
N TYR A 124 -4.94 5.02 -12.52
CA TYR A 124 -5.93 6.04 -12.15
C TYR A 124 -6.49 6.75 -13.39
N ALA A 125 -5.66 7.03 -14.39
CA ALA A 125 -6.07 7.63 -15.67
C ALA A 125 -7.04 6.76 -16.48
N LEU A 126 -7.10 5.45 -16.23
CA LEU A 126 -8.08 4.55 -16.87
C LEU A 126 -9.46 4.61 -16.21
N LYS A 127 -9.61 5.24 -15.03
CA LYS A 127 -10.85 5.20 -14.24
C LYS A 127 -12.03 5.72 -15.06
N GLY A 128 -12.98 4.83 -15.38
CA GLY A 128 -14.19 5.17 -16.14
C GLY A 128 -13.99 5.31 -17.65
N GLU A 129 -12.77 5.10 -18.16
CA GLU A 129 -12.46 5.16 -19.58
C GLU A 129 -12.83 3.86 -20.30
N GLN A 130 -13.09 3.97 -21.61
CA GLN A 130 -13.24 2.81 -22.48
C GLN A 130 -11.89 2.52 -23.15
N THR A 131 -11.44 1.28 -23.06
CA THR A 131 -10.15 0.83 -23.55
C THR A 131 -10.34 -0.24 -24.61
N GLY A 132 -9.44 -0.30 -25.59
CA GLY A 132 -9.43 -1.36 -26.61
C GLY A 132 -8.84 -2.69 -26.12
N ASP A 133 -8.36 -2.75 -24.87
CA ASP A 133 -7.69 -3.89 -24.27
C ASP A 133 -8.52 -4.46 -23.11
N ALA A 134 -8.89 -5.72 -23.19
CA ALA A 134 -9.76 -6.35 -22.19
C ALA A 134 -9.14 -6.42 -20.79
N GLU A 135 -7.80 -6.52 -20.67
CA GLU A 135 -7.15 -6.52 -19.36
C GLU A 135 -7.18 -5.14 -18.73
N LEU A 136 -6.93 -4.09 -19.52
CA LEU A 136 -7.01 -2.70 -19.07
C LEU A 136 -8.45 -2.31 -18.72
N GLN A 137 -9.44 -2.77 -19.49
CA GLN A 137 -10.85 -2.50 -19.22
C GLN A 137 -11.26 -3.01 -17.83
N ARG A 138 -10.76 -4.18 -17.41
CA ARG A 138 -11.03 -4.70 -16.06
C ARG A 138 -10.56 -3.75 -14.96
N PHE A 139 -9.46 -3.02 -15.16
CA PHE A 139 -8.97 -2.04 -14.19
C PHE A 139 -9.74 -0.72 -14.28
N ALA A 140 -10.10 -0.27 -15.49
CA ALA A 140 -10.96 0.89 -15.71
C ALA A 140 -12.30 0.75 -14.96
N ASP A 141 -12.95 -0.40 -15.12
CA ASP A 141 -14.22 -0.74 -14.47
C ASP A 141 -14.06 -0.90 -12.95
N LEU A 142 -12.99 -1.59 -12.51
CA LEU A 142 -12.70 -1.78 -11.09
C LEU A 142 -12.49 -0.46 -10.34
N LEU A 143 -11.80 0.50 -10.95
CA LEU A 143 -11.53 1.80 -10.33
C LEU A 143 -12.75 2.72 -10.38
N ALA A 144 -13.62 2.55 -11.39
CA ALA A 144 -14.90 3.25 -11.46
C ALA A 144 -15.88 2.74 -10.40
N ASP A 145 -15.88 1.44 -10.11
CA ASP A 145 -16.69 0.84 -9.04
C ASP A 145 -16.03 0.99 -7.66
N GLU A 146 -16.27 2.13 -7.02
CA GLU A 146 -15.74 2.46 -5.69
C GLU A 146 -16.21 1.53 -4.56
N ARG A 147 -17.14 0.60 -4.83
CA ARG A 147 -17.64 -0.38 -3.85
C ARG A 147 -16.91 -1.71 -3.96
N THR A 148 -16.41 -2.06 -5.15
CA THR A 148 -15.72 -3.33 -5.37
C THR A 148 -14.31 -3.28 -4.82
N ARG A 149 -14.00 -4.25 -3.96
CA ARG A 149 -12.69 -4.40 -3.32
C ARG A 149 -12.05 -5.69 -3.80
N LYS A 150 -10.78 -5.61 -4.19
CA LYS A 150 -10.01 -6.74 -4.71
C LYS A 150 -8.69 -6.85 -3.96
N MET A 151 -8.28 -8.09 -3.70
CA MET A 151 -7.01 -8.40 -3.06
C MET A 151 -6.07 -9.10 -4.04
N ARG A 152 -4.82 -8.64 -4.09
CA ARG A 152 -3.72 -9.28 -4.85
C ARG A 152 -4.07 -9.56 -6.32
N LEU A 153 -4.69 -8.59 -7.00
CA LEU A 153 -4.98 -8.67 -8.43
C LEU A 153 -3.73 -8.27 -9.22
N ALA A 154 -3.24 -9.14 -10.11
CA ALA A 154 -2.04 -8.86 -10.89
C ALA A 154 -2.28 -7.72 -11.89
N ILE A 155 -1.37 -6.75 -11.93
CA ILE A 155 -1.35 -5.71 -12.95
C ILE A 155 -0.86 -6.30 -14.28
N PRO A 156 -1.43 -5.91 -15.44
CA PRO A 156 -1.00 -6.39 -16.75
C PRO A 156 0.49 -6.13 -16.96
N ARG A 157 1.22 -7.15 -17.42
CA ARG A 157 2.68 -7.09 -17.59
C ARG A 157 3.15 -5.99 -18.54
N ALA A 158 2.28 -5.58 -19.47
CA ALA A 158 2.51 -4.46 -20.38
C ALA A 158 2.71 -3.13 -19.62
N LEU A 159 2.07 -2.93 -18.47
CA LEU A 159 2.21 -1.72 -17.67
C LEU A 159 3.41 -1.76 -16.71
N THR A 160 3.94 -2.96 -16.42
CA THR A 160 4.92 -3.19 -15.35
C THR A 160 6.32 -3.53 -15.87
N GLY A 161 6.55 -3.44 -17.18
CA GLY A 161 7.80 -3.88 -17.80
C GLY A 161 8.06 -5.37 -17.59
N GLY A 162 6.99 -6.17 -17.49
CA GLY A 162 7.08 -7.61 -17.24
C GLY A 162 7.24 -8.02 -15.78
N ARG A 163 7.40 -7.08 -14.83
CA ARG A 163 7.57 -7.38 -13.40
C ARG A 163 6.24 -7.68 -12.70
N ALA A 164 6.29 -8.44 -11.60
CA ALA A 164 5.10 -8.74 -10.81
C ALA A 164 4.69 -7.51 -9.99
N VAL A 165 3.51 -6.95 -10.24
CA VAL A 165 2.92 -5.87 -9.45
C VAL A 165 1.47 -6.23 -9.18
N PHE A 166 0.97 -5.91 -7.99
CA PHE A 166 -0.36 -6.27 -7.55
C PHE A 166 -1.14 -5.05 -7.11
N TYR A 167 -2.38 -4.95 -7.59
CA TYR A 167 -3.42 -4.14 -6.99
C TYR A 167 -3.97 -4.84 -5.75
N THR A 168 -4.19 -4.07 -4.69
CA THR A 168 -4.90 -4.55 -3.50
C THR A 168 -5.66 -3.41 -2.85
N THR A 169 -6.83 -3.71 -2.28
CA THR A 169 -7.50 -2.78 -1.38
C THR A 169 -6.98 -3.00 0.05
N VAL A 170 -6.54 -1.95 0.72
CA VAL A 170 -6.20 -1.97 2.15
C VAL A 170 -7.17 -1.11 2.95
N MET A 171 -7.37 -1.43 4.22
CA MET A 171 -8.05 -0.53 5.15
C MET A 171 -7.01 0.40 5.78
N VAL A 172 -7.15 1.69 5.55
CA VAL A 172 -6.32 2.71 6.20
C VAL A 172 -6.91 3.00 7.57
N HIS A 173 -6.29 2.41 8.60
CA HIS A 173 -6.64 2.66 9.99
C HIS A 173 -5.87 3.88 10.48
N ARG A 174 -6.54 5.01 10.71
CA ARG A 174 -5.90 6.30 11.03
C ARG A 174 -4.99 6.22 12.25
N ARG A 175 -5.39 5.44 13.26
CA ARG A 175 -4.60 5.21 14.49
C ARG A 175 -3.28 4.46 14.26
N GLU A 176 -3.12 3.82 13.11
CA GLU A 176 -1.92 3.07 12.75
C GLU A 176 -0.96 3.92 11.88
N LEU A 177 -1.27 5.20 11.63
CA LEU A 177 -0.40 6.15 10.93
C LEU A 177 0.40 7.01 11.95
N PRO A 178 1.52 7.65 11.53
CA PRO A 178 2.26 8.57 12.40
C PRO A 178 1.44 9.80 12.83
N VAL A 179 0.65 10.33 11.90
CA VAL A 179 -0.42 11.31 12.16
C VAL A 179 -1.73 10.73 11.63
N PRO A 180 -2.91 11.04 12.20
CA PRO A 180 -4.16 10.32 11.92
C PRO A 180 -4.83 10.68 10.56
N TRP A 181 -4.04 10.97 9.53
CA TRP A 181 -4.43 11.19 8.13
C TRP A 181 -3.23 10.90 7.22
N LEU A 182 -3.45 10.60 5.94
CA LEU A 182 -2.39 10.37 4.96
C LEU A 182 -1.69 11.68 4.60
N LYS A 183 -0.35 11.74 4.76
CA LYS A 183 0.49 12.84 4.24
C LYS A 183 1.10 12.52 2.87
N THR A 184 1.45 11.26 2.64
CA THR A 184 2.11 10.82 1.40
C THR A 184 1.30 9.71 0.73
N PRO A 185 1.47 9.49 -0.58
CA PRO A 185 0.78 8.43 -1.30
C PRO A 185 1.41 7.05 -1.08
N PHE A 186 2.44 6.91 -0.25
CA PHE A 186 3.14 5.64 -0.05
C PHE A 186 3.40 5.32 1.42
N PHE A 187 3.42 4.02 1.73
CA PHE A 187 3.69 3.52 3.08
C PHE A 187 4.04 2.03 3.04
N PRO A 188 4.74 1.51 4.06
CA PRO A 188 5.00 0.08 4.13
C PRO A 188 3.71 -0.73 4.32
N LEU A 189 3.63 -1.85 3.62
CA LEU A 189 2.58 -2.85 3.72
C LEU A 189 3.14 -4.13 4.33
N LEU A 190 2.31 -4.82 5.11
CA LEU A 190 2.49 -6.23 5.41
C LEU A 190 1.72 -7.05 4.38
N THR A 191 2.47 -7.81 3.59
CA THR A 191 1.94 -8.67 2.53
C THR A 191 2.13 -10.14 2.93
N PRO A 192 1.35 -11.07 2.36
CA PRO A 192 1.42 -12.47 2.73
C PRO A 192 2.71 -13.12 2.22
N HIS A 193 3.28 -14.03 3.01
CA HIS A 193 4.51 -14.77 2.65
C HIS A 193 4.26 -15.92 1.65
N ALA A 194 3.03 -16.43 1.57
CA ALA A 194 2.62 -17.56 0.72
C ALA A 194 1.41 -17.16 -0.15
N ASP A 195 0.56 -18.11 -0.52
CA ASP A 195 -0.59 -17.91 -1.42
C ASP A 195 -1.76 -17.10 -0.80
N GLY A 196 -1.56 -16.53 0.39
CA GLY A 196 -2.52 -15.60 0.98
C GLY A 196 -2.73 -14.37 0.09
N VAL A 197 -3.87 -13.71 0.23
CA VAL A 197 -4.18 -12.48 -0.54
C VAL A 197 -4.33 -11.25 0.35
N ALA A 198 -4.59 -11.45 1.64
CA ALA A 198 -4.76 -10.36 2.59
C ALA A 198 -3.50 -9.49 2.67
N THR A 199 -3.68 -8.18 2.59
CA THR A 199 -2.60 -7.19 2.71
C THR A 199 -3.07 -6.09 3.64
N MET A 200 -2.18 -5.60 4.50
CA MET A 200 -2.52 -4.51 5.42
C MET A 200 -1.44 -3.45 5.48
N LEU A 201 -1.83 -2.23 5.81
CA LEU A 201 -0.89 -1.19 6.21
C LEU A 201 -0.06 -1.68 7.40
N MET A 202 1.26 -1.57 7.30
CA MET A 202 2.15 -1.84 8.42
C MET A 202 1.99 -0.72 9.44
N PRO A 203 1.69 -0.99 10.72
CA PRO A 203 1.49 0.07 11.70
C PRO A 203 2.71 0.94 11.92
N ALA A 204 2.49 2.24 12.10
CA ALA A 204 3.52 3.21 12.39
C ALA A 204 4.35 2.85 13.62
N ARG A 205 3.75 2.25 14.66
CA ARG A 205 4.50 1.74 15.83
C ARG A 205 5.64 0.80 15.44
N ASP A 206 5.46 0.07 14.34
CA ASP A 206 6.37 -0.94 13.85
C ASP A 206 7.45 -0.34 12.90
N TRP A 207 7.33 0.94 12.54
CA TRP A 207 8.28 1.65 11.67
C TRP A 207 9.54 2.08 12.43
N PRO A 208 10.73 2.05 11.80
CA PRO A 208 11.92 2.71 12.32
C PRO A 208 11.76 4.24 12.27
N ASP A 209 12.52 4.95 13.10
CA ASP A 209 12.44 6.42 13.20
C ASP A 209 12.76 7.12 11.86
N ALA A 210 13.69 6.58 11.08
CA ALA A 210 14.03 7.09 9.75
C ALA A 210 12.80 7.13 8.82
N LEU A 211 11.97 6.07 8.83
CA LEU A 211 10.76 6.02 8.04
C LEU A 211 9.70 7.01 8.54
N ARG A 212 9.53 7.14 9.86
CA ARG A 212 8.57 8.11 10.42
C ARG A 212 8.94 9.54 10.04
N ARG A 213 10.23 9.88 10.12
CA ARG A 213 10.75 11.20 9.73
C ARG A 213 10.54 11.45 8.25
N LEU A 214 10.94 10.51 7.39
CA LEU A 214 10.71 10.59 5.94
C LEU A 214 9.23 10.84 5.63
N TRP A 215 8.35 10.04 6.22
CA TRP A 215 6.93 10.09 5.95
C TRP A 215 6.26 11.39 6.43
N VAL A 216 6.73 11.96 7.54
CA VAL A 216 6.24 13.26 8.03
C VAL A 216 6.79 14.41 7.20
N ALA A 217 8.04 14.33 6.74
CA ALA A 217 8.72 15.41 6.00
C ALA A 217 8.26 15.54 4.54
N VAL A 218 7.82 14.46 3.87
CA VAL A 218 7.45 14.43 2.44
C VAL A 218 6.07 15.08 2.15
N GLY A 219 5.67 16.08 2.93
CA GLY A 219 4.40 16.80 2.71
C GLY A 219 4.30 18.11 3.48
N ASP A 220 5.43 18.66 3.90
CA ASP A 220 5.61 20.06 4.31
C ASP A 220 6.39 20.77 3.20
#